data_AF-A0A2P4ZE24-F1
#
_entry.id   AF-A0A2P4ZE24-F1
#
_cell.length_a   1.000
_cell.length_b   1.000
_cell.length_c   1.000
_cell.angle_alpha   90.00
_cell.angle_beta   90.00
_cell.angle_gamma   90.00
#
_symmetry.space_group_name_H-M   'P 1'
#
loop_
_entity.id
_entity.type
_entity.pdbx_description
1 polymer ?
#
loop_
_entity_poly.entity_id
_entity_poly.type
_entity_poly.pdbx_seq_one_letter_code
_entity_poly.pdbx_strand_id
1 'polypeptide(L)'
;MSPLRWLLFFFVLASSVAGLPIISSKAKVPLNSRPVVLHTGDEESSSTPNSRPVILHEDYKVLPFDSPPEIPHGNDKKWLFSPNMQNMDETWMILINATPYMWKRGYIHQYQMPDWLAGCPEYILPGESVSVWIRPAKGAFNWRDSGADVEYHLMGTSEPTSFMASFSNGYPSTLKIRFREELFSVNNLKDSKHDLGVNKFPGGSAFILAGTEGEFISNDPPIDWMQSMLPELSDVPLRKILLPRSHHSGMWKTSRALGFAPEANTVTQSVHLRHQLGNGGIRVLDFRPVRIGDDFHESHGDHLLGMYHGHLGASLSEMIGFVNEFNWRYPGELIIWDVHGDQAWNGDHGYRSLDQQDREALYSQFLNLEHQMSFPDNDTDVSQWPLDRFIGNRSSAVIVNFDETWRQLDGDKFPGSQHGFVTGRNFPLTHQWSNAGHVHDMVHDQVNKFHEVRQTPDSPVHIADWVLTQQGIQAALPSHSILELAAPAWRSLFEDLWRQSTSETYPNWVGVDNVRGNQHKSLIMAMNHCLVAKKCGEMRGKVRMGGARK
;
A
#
# COMPACT_ATOMS: atom_id res chain seq x y z
N MET A 1 -8.26 -60.68 5.53
CA MET A 1 -7.23 -60.00 6.34
C MET A 1 -6.71 -58.80 5.55
N SER A 2 -6.75 -57.63 6.20
CA SER A 2 -6.14 -56.32 5.85
C SER A 2 -6.63 -55.58 4.59
N PRO A 3 -7.36 -54.45 4.77
CA PRO A 3 -7.58 -53.41 3.77
C PRO A 3 -6.61 -52.23 4.01
N LEU A 4 -5.88 -51.76 3.00
CA LEU A 4 -5.27 -50.42 3.01
C LEU A 4 -4.79 -50.06 1.60
N ARG A 5 -5.70 -49.58 0.73
CA ARG A 5 -5.34 -48.98 -0.57
C ARG A 5 -6.53 -48.30 -1.29
N TRP A 6 -7.30 -47.47 -0.59
CA TRP A 6 -8.29 -46.59 -1.22
C TRP A 6 -8.45 -45.32 -0.41
N LEU A 7 -7.56 -44.35 -0.64
CA LEU A 7 -7.67 -42.97 -0.18
C LEU A 7 -6.57 -42.16 -0.88
N LEU A 8 -6.74 -41.87 -2.17
CA LEU A 8 -5.92 -40.87 -2.90
C LEU A 8 -6.44 -40.48 -4.30
N PHE A 9 -7.66 -40.87 -4.69
CA PHE A 9 -8.23 -40.51 -5.99
C PHE A 9 -9.62 -39.92 -5.81
N PHE A 10 -9.72 -38.68 -5.32
CA PHE A 10 -10.85 -37.77 -5.54
C PHE A 10 -10.46 -36.36 -5.07
N PHE A 11 -9.62 -35.68 -5.84
CA PHE A 11 -9.43 -34.23 -5.73
C PHE A 11 -9.09 -33.67 -7.12
N VAL A 12 -10.09 -33.66 -8.00
CA VAL A 12 -10.15 -32.79 -9.18
C VAL A 12 -11.63 -32.48 -9.42
N LEU A 13 -11.93 -31.22 -9.77
CA LEU A 13 -13.23 -30.58 -10.02
C LEU A 13 -13.95 -29.99 -8.81
N ALA A 14 -13.83 -28.67 -8.63
CA ALA A 14 -14.84 -27.71 -9.11
C ALA A 14 -14.57 -26.34 -8.50
N SER A 15 -14.10 -25.37 -9.29
CA SER A 15 -14.24 -23.92 -9.02
C SER A 15 -13.85 -23.15 -10.29
N SER A 16 -14.78 -23.12 -11.24
CA SER A 16 -14.73 -22.23 -12.39
C SER A 16 -16.16 -22.02 -12.86
N VAL A 17 -16.81 -21.00 -12.30
CA VAL A 17 -18.03 -20.41 -12.87
C VAL A 17 -17.72 -18.95 -13.12
N ALA A 18 -17.25 -18.67 -14.33
CA ALA A 18 -17.14 -17.33 -14.88
C ALA A 18 -18.55 -16.84 -15.26
N GLY A 19 -18.96 -15.69 -14.73
CA GLY A 19 -20.14 -14.96 -15.19
C GLY A 19 -19.89 -14.37 -16.57
N LEU A 20 -20.72 -14.74 -17.54
CA LEU A 20 -20.76 -14.14 -18.88
C LEU A 20 -21.51 -12.79 -18.83
N PRO A 21 -21.08 -11.77 -19.59
CA PRO A 21 -21.76 -10.49 -19.67
C PRO A 21 -22.95 -10.56 -20.64
N ILE A 22 -24.10 -10.03 -20.20
CA ILE A 22 -25.26 -9.82 -21.06
C ILE A 22 -25.08 -8.49 -21.82
N ILE A 23 -24.99 -8.60 -23.14
CA ILE A 23 -25.06 -7.49 -24.09
C ILE A 23 -26.54 -7.12 -24.26
N SER A 24 -26.89 -5.84 -24.11
CA SER A 24 -28.13 -5.28 -24.66
C SER A 24 -27.90 -3.93 -25.32
N SER A 25 -28.63 -3.73 -26.41
CA SER A 25 -28.35 -2.87 -27.54
C SER A 25 -29.07 -1.50 -27.50
N LYS A 26 -28.32 -0.47 -27.91
CA LYS A 26 -28.67 0.68 -28.79
C LYS A 26 -30.04 1.40 -28.71
N ALA A 27 -29.85 2.74 -28.67
CA ALA A 27 -30.57 3.83 -29.39
C ALA A 27 -31.75 4.49 -28.62
N LYS A 28 -31.91 5.82 -28.52
CA LYS A 28 -31.79 6.89 -29.52
C LYS A 28 -31.87 8.29 -28.84
N VAL A 29 -31.26 9.29 -29.48
CA VAL A 29 -31.27 10.74 -29.15
C VAL A 29 -32.58 11.40 -29.61
N PRO A 30 -32.98 12.54 -29.01
CA PRO A 30 -33.07 13.77 -29.83
C PRO A 30 -32.48 15.03 -29.18
N LEU A 31 -31.92 15.88 -30.06
CA LEU A 31 -31.49 17.27 -29.87
C LEU A 31 -32.66 18.24 -29.66
N ASN A 32 -32.43 19.31 -28.86
CA ASN A 32 -32.57 20.74 -29.25
C ASN A 32 -32.25 21.63 -28.02
N SER A 33 -31.23 22.50 -28.05
CA SER A 33 -31.23 23.92 -28.52
C SER A 33 -32.15 24.83 -27.66
N ARG A 34 -31.80 26.01 -27.12
CA ARG A 34 -30.79 27.07 -27.37
C ARG A 34 -30.84 28.11 -26.18
N PRO A 35 -30.18 29.30 -26.17
CA PRO A 35 -29.44 29.87 -25.03
C PRO A 35 -30.01 31.18 -24.43
N VAL A 36 -29.44 31.65 -23.31
CA VAL A 36 -29.51 33.05 -22.80
C VAL A 36 -28.20 33.34 -22.04
N VAL A 37 -27.24 34.08 -22.60
CA VAL A 37 -26.93 35.53 -22.48
C VAL A 37 -26.57 36.05 -21.07
N LEU A 38 -25.25 36.23 -20.89
CA LEU A 38 -24.46 37.30 -20.24
C LEU A 38 -25.15 38.32 -19.30
N HIS A 39 -24.53 38.52 -18.12
CA HIS A 39 -24.09 39.86 -17.71
C HIS A 39 -22.79 39.83 -16.89
N THR A 40 -21.96 40.81 -17.22
CA THR A 40 -20.63 41.18 -16.75
C THR A 40 -20.64 41.89 -15.39
N GLY A 41 -19.53 41.82 -14.66
CA GLY A 41 -19.23 42.68 -13.50
C GLY A 41 -17.79 42.47 -13.04
N ASP A 42 -16.94 43.43 -13.40
CA ASP A 42 -15.49 43.51 -13.20
C ASP A 42 -15.06 43.91 -11.76
N GLU A 43 -13.73 43.98 -11.60
CA GLU A 43 -12.92 44.67 -10.57
C GLU A 43 -12.55 43.89 -9.29
N GLU A 44 -11.36 44.00 -8.70
CA GLU A 44 -9.97 44.35 -9.06
C GLU A 44 -9.13 44.17 -7.77
N SER A 45 -7.79 44.08 -7.89
CA SER A 45 -6.76 44.18 -6.83
C SER A 45 -6.59 42.98 -5.87
N SER A 46 -5.49 42.21 -5.90
CA SER A 46 -4.07 42.53 -5.65
C SER A 46 -3.75 42.85 -4.16
N SER A 47 -3.19 41.86 -3.45
CA SER A 47 -2.09 42.08 -2.51
C SER A 47 -1.47 40.75 -2.08
N THR A 48 -0.15 40.70 -2.20
CA THR A 48 0.78 39.67 -1.76
C THR A 48 0.76 39.45 -0.24
N PRO A 49 0.88 38.23 0.29
CA PRO A 49 1.10 38.03 1.71
C PRO A 49 2.59 38.00 2.08
N ASN A 50 2.89 38.79 3.10
CA ASN A 50 4.13 38.84 3.86
C ASN A 50 4.60 37.45 4.31
N SER A 51 5.90 37.21 4.15
CA SER A 51 6.66 36.20 4.86
C SER A 51 6.58 36.44 6.37
N ARG A 52 6.16 35.42 7.12
CA ARG A 52 6.25 35.36 8.58
C ARG A 52 6.75 33.97 9.01
N PRO A 53 7.41 33.91 10.18
CA PRO A 53 8.55 33.02 10.40
C PRO A 53 8.12 31.59 10.73
N VAL A 54 9.01 30.66 10.34
CA VAL A 54 9.02 29.26 10.74
C VAL A 54 9.02 29.18 12.27
N ILE A 55 7.92 28.68 12.82
CA ILE A 55 7.83 28.30 14.23
C ILE A 55 8.50 26.94 14.35
N LEU A 56 9.70 26.90 14.93
CA LEU A 56 10.36 25.68 15.34
C LEU A 56 9.56 25.09 16.50
N HIS A 57 8.92 23.94 16.27
CA HIS A 57 8.36 23.14 17.36
C HIS A 57 9.49 22.47 18.12
N GLU A 58 9.59 22.81 19.41
CA GLU A 58 10.52 22.25 20.38
C GLU A 58 10.34 20.74 20.58
N ASP A 59 11.46 20.11 20.94
CA ASP A 59 11.72 18.70 21.08
C ASP A 59 10.68 17.91 21.91
N TYR A 60 9.96 17.00 21.26
CA TYR A 60 9.29 15.90 21.96
C TYR A 60 10.30 14.79 22.26
N LYS A 61 10.65 14.66 23.54
CA LYS A 61 11.40 13.52 24.08
C LYS A 61 10.64 12.21 23.82
N VAL A 62 11.19 11.40 22.93
CA VAL A 62 10.82 9.99 22.78
C VAL A 62 11.23 9.25 24.04
N LEU A 63 10.26 8.66 24.75
CA LEU A 63 10.54 7.76 25.87
C LEU A 63 11.17 6.45 25.34
N PRO A 64 12.20 5.90 26.00
CA PRO A 64 12.88 4.71 25.53
C PRO A 64 11.98 3.47 25.65
N PHE A 65 12.00 2.64 24.61
CA PHE A 65 11.42 1.29 24.62
C PHE A 65 12.13 0.43 25.65
N ASP A 66 11.34 -0.27 26.49
CA ASP A 66 11.83 -1.28 27.41
C ASP A 66 12.57 -2.39 26.66
N SER A 67 13.74 -2.76 27.21
CA SER A 67 14.61 -3.80 26.66
C SER A 67 13.97 -5.19 26.81
N PRO A 68 14.17 -6.11 25.86
CA PRO A 68 13.69 -7.48 26.00
C PRO A 68 14.46 -8.22 27.12
N PRO A 69 13.83 -9.21 27.79
CA PRO A 69 14.40 -9.86 28.97
C PRO A 69 15.64 -10.70 28.65
N GLU A 70 16.61 -10.66 29.56
CA GLU A 70 17.85 -11.45 29.54
C GLU A 70 17.56 -12.97 29.58
N ILE A 71 18.18 -13.72 28.67
CA ILE A 71 18.17 -15.19 28.65
C ILE A 71 19.39 -15.70 29.45
N PRO A 72 19.27 -16.72 30.33
CA PRO A 72 20.37 -17.11 31.21
C PRO A 72 21.51 -17.82 30.46
N HIS A 73 22.75 -17.46 30.78
CA HIS A 73 23.95 -18.15 30.34
C HIS A 73 24.14 -19.49 31.07
N GLY A 74 24.02 -20.59 30.32
CA GLY A 74 24.49 -21.91 30.71
C GLY A 74 25.71 -22.30 29.87
N ASN A 75 26.86 -22.53 30.53
CA ASN A 75 28.08 -23.08 29.94
C ASN A 75 27.86 -24.50 29.45
N ASP A 76 28.23 -24.82 28.21
CA ASP A 76 28.92 -26.08 27.92
C ASP A 76 29.75 -26.06 26.64
N LYS A 77 30.87 -26.79 26.69
CA LYS A 77 32.01 -26.73 25.78
C LYS A 77 31.82 -27.64 24.55
N LYS A 78 32.37 -27.15 23.42
CA LYS A 78 32.94 -27.85 22.25
C LYS A 78 32.07 -28.92 21.55
N TRP A 79 31.59 -28.57 20.36
CA TRP A 79 31.62 -29.45 19.18
C TRP A 79 32.12 -28.69 17.95
N LEU A 80 32.85 -29.43 17.11
CA LEU A 80 33.56 -28.99 15.93
C LEU A 80 32.66 -28.40 14.84
N PHE A 81 33.26 -27.47 14.09
CA PHE A 81 32.82 -26.85 12.86
C PHE A 81 31.87 -27.69 11.99
N SER A 82 30.64 -27.19 11.88
CA SER A 82 29.88 -27.23 10.65
C SER A 82 29.46 -25.78 10.39
N PRO A 83 29.92 -25.11 9.31
CA PRO A 83 29.50 -23.74 9.05
C PRO A 83 28.00 -23.80 8.78
N ASN A 84 27.22 -23.24 9.69
CA ASN A 84 25.79 -23.16 9.53
C ASN A 84 25.49 -22.29 8.30
N MET A 85 25.23 -22.91 7.15
CA MET A 85 24.87 -22.27 5.88
C MET A 85 23.52 -21.53 5.94
N GLN A 86 22.87 -21.50 7.10
CA GLN A 86 21.46 -21.10 7.25
C GLN A 86 21.19 -19.60 7.36
N ASN A 87 22.21 -18.72 7.39
CA ASN A 87 22.02 -17.28 7.60
C ASN A 87 22.60 -16.41 6.47
N MET A 88 22.55 -16.85 5.20
CA MET A 88 22.78 -15.91 4.10
C MET A 88 21.51 -15.10 3.89
N ASP A 89 21.48 -13.86 4.40
CA ASP A 89 20.38 -12.94 4.11
C ASP A 89 20.55 -12.40 2.68
N GLU A 90 20.04 -13.15 1.71
CA GLU A 90 19.91 -12.69 0.34
C GLU A 90 18.69 -11.76 0.23
N THR A 91 18.82 -10.61 -0.44
CA THR A 91 17.72 -9.65 -0.67
C THR A 91 17.91 -8.97 -2.02
N TRP A 92 16.86 -8.34 -2.54
CA TRP A 92 16.99 -7.33 -3.60
C TRP A 92 17.08 -5.93 -2.99
N MET A 93 17.94 -5.08 -3.55
CA MET A 93 17.89 -3.63 -3.36
C MET A 93 17.37 -3.01 -4.66
N ILE A 94 16.32 -2.20 -4.54
CA ILE A 94 15.73 -1.48 -5.66
C ILE A 94 16.06 0.00 -5.48
N LEU A 95 16.61 0.62 -6.52
CA LEU A 95 16.89 2.06 -6.57
C LEU A 95 15.93 2.69 -7.58
N ILE A 96 15.07 3.61 -7.13
CA ILE A 96 14.11 4.31 -8.00
C ILE A 96 14.52 5.77 -8.15
N ASN A 97 14.96 6.14 -9.36
CA ASN A 97 15.22 7.53 -9.72
C ASN A 97 13.94 8.20 -10.20
N ALA A 98 13.19 8.77 -9.27
CA ALA A 98 12.00 9.58 -9.54
C ALA A 98 12.32 11.09 -9.57
N THR A 99 13.58 11.45 -9.88
CA THR A 99 14.04 12.83 -10.03
C THR A 99 14.29 13.17 -11.50
N PRO A 100 14.35 14.46 -11.88
CA PRO A 100 14.76 14.84 -13.23
C PRO A 100 16.28 14.76 -13.44
N TYR A 101 17.05 14.41 -12.40
CA TYR A 101 18.51 14.36 -12.43
C TYR A 101 18.99 12.97 -12.81
N MET A 102 20.06 12.91 -13.60
CA MET A 102 20.76 11.64 -13.83
C MET A 102 21.59 11.30 -12.59
N TRP A 103 21.47 10.09 -12.09
CA TRP A 103 22.32 9.63 -10.99
C TRP A 103 23.59 9.03 -11.56
N LYS A 104 24.74 9.60 -11.22
CA LYS A 104 26.06 9.12 -11.64
C LYS A 104 26.78 8.46 -10.47
N ARG A 105 27.24 7.24 -10.66
CA ARG A 105 28.02 6.50 -9.66
C ARG A 105 29.38 7.18 -9.45
N GLY A 106 29.61 7.73 -8.26
CA GLY A 106 30.87 8.37 -7.88
C GLY A 106 31.84 7.44 -7.16
N TYR A 107 31.30 6.49 -6.39
CA TYR A 107 32.06 5.53 -5.60
C TYR A 107 31.41 4.16 -5.63
N ILE A 108 32.22 3.11 -5.58
CA ILE A 108 31.75 1.75 -5.36
C ILE A 108 32.83 0.93 -4.66
N HIS A 109 32.42 0.12 -3.71
CA HIS A 109 33.27 -0.85 -3.02
C HIS A 109 32.49 -2.13 -2.76
N GLN A 110 33.17 -3.27 -2.87
CA GLN A 110 32.58 -4.57 -2.56
C GLN A 110 33.63 -5.45 -1.87
N TYR A 111 33.23 -6.10 -0.79
CA TYR A 111 33.99 -7.16 -0.14
C TYR A 111 33.13 -8.40 -0.07
N GLN A 112 33.54 -9.45 -0.79
CA GLN A 112 32.79 -10.70 -0.93
C GLN A 112 31.34 -10.55 -1.43
N MET A 113 31.05 -9.51 -2.21
CA MET A 113 29.74 -9.26 -2.83
C MET A 113 29.91 -9.26 -4.36
N PRO A 114 29.96 -10.43 -5.03
CA PRO A 114 30.42 -10.56 -6.41
C PRO A 114 29.54 -9.80 -7.43
N ASP A 115 28.24 -9.67 -7.16
CA ASP A 115 27.28 -9.08 -8.09
C ASP A 115 27.16 -7.55 -7.95
N TRP A 116 27.79 -6.93 -6.94
CA TRP A 116 27.55 -5.52 -6.60
C TRP A 116 28.01 -4.55 -7.69
N LEU A 117 29.25 -4.70 -8.20
CA LEU A 117 29.81 -3.86 -9.25
C LEU A 117 29.02 -3.93 -10.56
N ALA A 118 28.55 -5.14 -10.92
CA ALA A 118 27.78 -5.38 -12.12
C ALA A 118 26.33 -4.93 -11.97
N GLY A 119 25.74 -5.10 -10.78
CA GLY A 119 24.36 -4.75 -10.49
C GLY A 119 24.12 -3.26 -10.29
N CYS A 120 25.11 -2.51 -9.77
CA CYS A 120 25.00 -1.05 -9.59
C CYS A 120 25.59 -0.31 -10.81
N PRO A 121 24.80 0.12 -11.81
CA PRO A 121 25.32 0.71 -13.04
C PRO A 121 26.00 2.06 -12.82
N GLU A 122 26.80 2.51 -13.79
CA GLU A 122 27.44 3.83 -13.74
C GLU A 122 26.43 4.98 -13.77
N TYR A 123 25.29 4.79 -14.44
CA TYR A 123 24.22 5.78 -14.57
C TYR A 123 22.86 5.16 -14.27
N ILE A 124 22.00 5.90 -13.56
CA ILE A 124 20.56 5.61 -13.43
C ILE A 124 19.82 6.86 -13.92
N LEU A 125 19.05 6.71 -15.00
CA LEU A 125 18.51 7.85 -15.73
C LEU A 125 17.16 8.29 -15.13
N PRO A 126 16.71 9.54 -15.35
CA PRO A 126 15.44 10.03 -14.84
C PRO A 126 14.27 9.09 -15.17
N GLY A 127 13.52 8.68 -14.15
CA GLY A 127 12.39 7.76 -14.26
C GLY A 127 12.74 6.27 -14.22
N GLU A 128 14.01 5.88 -14.21
CA GLU A 128 14.42 4.47 -14.19
C GLU A 128 14.40 3.86 -12.80
N SER A 129 14.18 2.54 -12.75
CA SER A 129 14.43 1.71 -11.58
C SER A 129 15.48 0.66 -11.89
N VAL A 130 16.37 0.41 -10.92
CA VAL A 130 17.43 -0.60 -10.99
C VAL A 130 17.29 -1.56 -9.82
N SER A 131 17.44 -2.85 -10.11
CA SER A 131 17.36 -3.92 -9.12
C SER A 131 18.70 -4.61 -8.99
N VAL A 132 19.23 -4.64 -7.78
CA VAL A 132 20.54 -5.21 -7.44
C VAL A 132 20.31 -6.40 -6.54
N TRP A 133 20.78 -7.56 -6.98
CA TRP A 133 20.76 -8.74 -6.12
C TRP A 133 21.90 -8.66 -5.10
N ILE A 134 21.52 -8.62 -3.83
CA ILE A 134 22.46 -8.64 -2.72
C ILE A 134 22.65 -10.10 -2.31
N ARG A 135 23.80 -10.65 -2.70
CA ARG A 135 24.23 -12.00 -2.34
C ARG A 135 25.71 -12.01 -1.97
N PRO A 136 26.08 -12.50 -0.78
CA PRO A 136 27.47 -12.79 -0.43
C PRO A 136 28.07 -13.93 -1.28
N ALA A 137 29.37 -13.88 -1.54
CA ALA A 137 30.09 -14.90 -2.28
C ALA A 137 29.96 -16.27 -1.62
N LYS A 138 29.41 -17.25 -2.36
CA LYS A 138 29.36 -18.64 -1.89
C LYS A 138 30.78 -19.18 -1.74
N GLY A 139 31.10 -19.73 -0.55
CA GLY A 139 32.40 -20.34 -0.27
C GLY A 139 33.42 -19.43 0.44
N ALA A 140 33.06 -18.19 0.80
CA ALA A 140 33.88 -17.38 1.70
C ALA A 140 33.95 -18.03 3.11
N PHE A 141 35.16 -18.13 3.69
CA PHE A 141 35.39 -18.75 5.01
C PHE A 141 34.73 -17.99 6.16
N ASN A 142 34.57 -16.67 6.00
CA ASN A 142 33.77 -15.81 6.86
C ASN A 142 32.95 -14.93 5.93
N TRP A 143 31.62 -15.08 5.96
CA TRP A 143 30.70 -14.26 5.17
C TRP A 143 30.05 -13.14 6.00
N ARG A 144 30.24 -13.15 7.33
CA ARG A 144 29.66 -12.14 8.24
C ARG A 144 30.31 -10.77 8.13
N ASP A 145 31.50 -10.72 7.57
CA ASP A 145 32.22 -9.49 7.24
C ASP A 145 31.99 -9.05 5.79
N SER A 146 31.15 -9.74 5.01
CA SER A 146 30.74 -9.30 3.68
C SER A 146 30.01 -7.97 3.75
N GLY A 147 30.31 -7.08 2.81
CA GLY A 147 29.69 -5.77 2.74
C GLY A 147 30.00 -5.07 1.44
N ALA A 148 29.18 -4.08 1.10
CA ALA A 148 29.35 -3.31 -0.11
C ALA A 148 28.73 -1.92 0.02
N ASP A 149 29.31 -0.97 -0.70
CA ASP A 149 28.91 0.44 -0.70
C ASP A 149 28.83 0.94 -2.14
N VAL A 150 27.87 1.81 -2.44
CA VAL A 150 27.80 2.55 -3.70
C VAL A 150 27.29 3.96 -3.45
N GLU A 151 27.95 4.97 -4.01
CA GLU A 151 27.53 6.38 -3.93
C GLU A 151 27.09 6.87 -5.31
N TYR A 152 25.93 7.52 -5.35
CA TYR A 152 25.39 8.18 -6.54
C TYR A 152 25.24 9.68 -6.30
N HIS A 153 25.77 10.48 -7.23
CA HIS A 153 25.58 11.93 -7.27
C HIS A 153 24.46 12.29 -8.24
N LEU A 154 23.63 13.26 -7.87
CA LEU A 154 22.59 13.81 -8.71
C LEU A 154 23.22 14.86 -9.63
N MET A 155 23.31 14.54 -10.92
CA MET A 155 23.90 15.43 -11.92
C MET A 155 22.93 16.56 -12.28
N GLY A 156 23.40 17.80 -12.21
CA GLY A 156 22.65 18.99 -12.62
C GLY A 156 21.92 19.71 -11.49
N THR A 157 22.12 19.31 -10.24
CA THR A 157 21.79 20.14 -9.07
C THR A 157 22.72 21.35 -9.00
N SER A 158 22.26 22.43 -8.35
CA SER A 158 23.03 23.66 -8.17
C SER A 158 24.18 23.48 -7.18
N GLU A 159 23.97 22.67 -6.14
CA GLU A 159 24.98 22.25 -5.18
C GLU A 159 25.21 20.73 -5.25
N PRO A 160 26.41 20.23 -4.86
CA PRO A 160 26.67 18.80 -4.77
C PRO A 160 25.59 18.10 -3.92
N THR A 161 24.96 17.08 -4.49
CA THR A 161 23.88 16.32 -3.86
C THR A 161 24.10 14.85 -4.15
N SER A 162 24.22 14.01 -3.11
CA SER A 162 24.47 12.57 -3.29
C SER A 162 23.84 11.71 -2.19
N PHE A 163 23.82 10.40 -2.41
CA PHE A 163 23.50 9.42 -1.37
C PHE A 163 24.39 8.19 -1.51
N MET A 164 24.60 7.49 -0.40
CA MET A 164 25.35 6.24 -0.35
C MET A 164 24.46 5.10 0.12
N ALA A 165 24.38 4.03 -0.67
CA ALA A 165 23.75 2.77 -0.28
C ALA A 165 24.82 1.80 0.25
N SER A 166 24.57 1.23 1.43
CA SER A 166 25.50 0.38 2.16
C SER A 166 24.81 -0.91 2.62
N PHE A 167 25.37 -2.05 2.23
CA PHE A 167 24.99 -3.36 2.76
C PHE A 167 26.08 -3.91 3.69
N SER A 168 25.66 -4.48 4.81
CA SER A 168 26.53 -5.24 5.72
C SER A 168 25.83 -6.53 6.12
N ASN A 169 26.54 -7.66 5.94
CA ASN A 169 26.07 -8.99 6.29
C ASN A 169 26.44 -9.39 7.73
N GLY A 170 26.64 -8.39 8.60
CA GLY A 170 26.77 -8.59 10.04
C GLY A 170 25.51 -9.21 10.64
N TYR A 171 25.49 -9.49 11.94
CA TYR A 171 24.27 -9.96 12.62
C TYR A 171 23.77 -8.88 13.58
N PRO A 172 22.59 -8.28 13.35
CA PRO A 172 21.70 -8.47 12.18
C PRO A 172 22.26 -7.82 10.91
N SER A 173 21.87 -8.36 9.74
CA SER A 173 22.22 -7.79 8.43
C SER A 173 21.53 -6.44 8.25
N THR A 174 22.19 -5.50 7.57
CA THR A 174 21.63 -4.16 7.34
C THR A 174 21.77 -3.71 5.90
N LEU A 175 20.74 -3.05 5.38
CA LEU A 175 20.78 -2.31 4.13
C LEU A 175 20.35 -0.87 4.42
N LYS A 176 21.29 0.07 4.26
CA LYS A 176 21.09 1.46 4.69
C LYS A 176 21.36 2.44 3.56
N ILE A 177 20.66 3.55 3.59
CA ILE A 177 20.94 4.73 2.77
C ILE A 177 21.44 5.83 3.68
N ARG A 178 22.52 6.49 3.29
CA ARG A 178 22.99 7.71 3.94
C ARG A 178 22.86 8.88 2.97
N PHE A 179 22.20 9.95 3.40
CA PHE A 179 22.20 11.22 2.68
C PHE A 179 23.58 11.88 2.82
N ARG A 180 24.03 12.50 1.74
CA ARG A 180 25.39 13.04 1.59
C ARG A 180 25.31 14.38 0.87
N GLU A 181 26.34 15.19 1.07
CA GLU A 181 26.41 16.54 0.47
C GLU A 181 25.15 17.35 0.83
N GLU A 182 24.52 18.08 -0.09
CA GLU A 182 23.31 18.87 0.18
C GLU A 182 22.00 18.08 0.10
N LEU A 183 22.02 16.75 0.05
CA LEU A 183 20.79 15.97 0.01
C LEU A 183 20.04 16.03 1.35
N PHE A 184 18.79 16.50 1.30
CA PHE A 184 17.78 16.37 2.34
C PHE A 184 16.43 16.11 1.65
N SER A 185 15.42 15.69 2.41
CA SER A 185 14.06 15.50 1.88
C SER A 185 13.03 15.93 2.91
N VAL A 186 11.75 15.92 2.54
CA VAL A 186 10.65 16.03 3.51
C VAL A 186 10.88 15.01 4.62
N ASN A 187 10.87 15.47 5.88
CA ASN A 187 11.12 14.70 7.11
C ASN A 187 12.54 14.15 7.33
N ASN A 188 13.49 14.39 6.42
CA ASN A 188 14.84 13.83 6.53
C ASN A 188 15.89 14.92 6.37
N LEU A 189 16.68 15.11 7.41
CA LEU A 189 17.78 16.08 7.41
C LEU A 189 18.97 15.59 6.58
N LYS A 190 19.83 16.52 6.19
CA LYS A 190 21.16 16.20 5.66
C LYS A 190 21.93 15.26 6.59
N ASP A 191 22.76 14.38 6.01
CA ASP A 191 23.56 13.37 6.71
C ASP A 191 22.76 12.27 7.45
N SER A 192 21.43 12.23 7.29
CA SER A 192 20.57 11.19 7.85
C SER A 192 20.93 9.79 7.35
N LYS A 193 20.54 8.79 8.13
CA LYS A 193 20.69 7.37 7.80
C LYS A 193 19.33 6.69 7.87
N HIS A 194 18.98 6.00 6.79
CA HIS A 194 17.69 5.33 6.61
C HIS A 194 17.94 3.84 6.51
N ASP A 195 17.28 3.05 7.35
CA ASP A 195 17.37 1.60 7.28
C ASP A 195 16.24 1.06 6.38
N LEU A 196 16.62 0.50 5.24
CA LEU A 196 15.65 -0.08 4.32
C LEU A 196 15.19 -1.47 4.78
N GLY A 197 15.88 -2.08 5.75
CA GLY A 197 15.69 -3.45 6.16
C GLY A 197 16.17 -4.46 5.10
N VAL A 198 16.46 -5.68 5.54
CA VAL A 198 16.84 -6.80 4.67
C VAL A 198 15.65 -7.74 4.52
N ASN A 199 14.95 -7.63 3.40
CA ASN A 199 13.79 -8.45 3.09
C ASN A 199 14.23 -9.73 2.37
N LYS A 200 14.29 -10.85 3.11
CA LYS A 200 14.80 -12.13 2.61
C LYS A 200 14.22 -12.52 1.25
N PHE A 201 15.08 -13.09 0.42
CA PHE A 201 14.76 -13.59 -0.92
C PHE A 201 13.50 -14.48 -0.89
N PRO A 202 12.57 -14.30 -1.85
CA PRO A 202 12.66 -13.46 -3.05
C PRO A 202 12.25 -11.99 -2.84
N GLY A 203 12.17 -11.53 -1.59
CA GLY A 203 11.86 -10.15 -1.25
C GLY A 203 12.92 -9.12 -1.64
N GLY A 204 12.54 -7.85 -1.50
CA GLY A 204 13.41 -6.71 -1.76
C GLY A 204 13.04 -5.49 -0.94
N SER A 205 13.95 -4.53 -0.93
CA SER A 205 13.83 -3.26 -0.23
C SER A 205 14.16 -2.12 -1.18
N ALA A 206 13.35 -1.06 -1.18
CA ALA A 206 13.51 0.04 -2.13
C ALA A 206 13.98 1.34 -1.48
N PHE A 207 14.99 1.94 -2.10
CA PHE A 207 15.30 3.36 -1.95
C PHE A 207 14.61 4.15 -3.05
N ILE A 208 13.90 5.20 -2.66
CA ILE A 208 13.12 6.05 -3.56
C ILE A 208 13.54 7.48 -3.30
N LEU A 209 13.88 8.21 -4.35
CA LEU A 209 14.11 9.64 -4.28
C LEU A 209 13.37 10.30 -5.43
N ALA A 210 12.48 11.21 -5.08
CA ALA A 210 11.55 11.89 -5.99
C ALA A 210 11.62 13.41 -5.82
N GLY A 211 11.25 14.14 -6.86
CA GLY A 211 11.17 15.60 -6.84
C GLY A 211 12.44 16.31 -7.32
N THR A 212 12.50 17.61 -7.05
CA THR A 212 13.59 18.51 -7.47
C THR A 212 14.41 18.99 -6.27
N GLU A 213 15.57 19.57 -6.55
CA GLU A 213 16.42 20.20 -5.55
C GLU A 213 15.62 21.17 -4.67
N GLY A 214 15.73 21.00 -3.35
CA GLY A 214 14.99 21.76 -2.34
C GLY A 214 13.63 21.16 -1.92
N GLU A 215 13.05 20.27 -2.72
CA GLU A 215 11.70 19.71 -2.53
C GLU A 215 11.68 18.18 -2.69
N PHE A 216 12.75 17.49 -2.29
CA PHE A 216 12.82 16.04 -2.43
C PHE A 216 11.86 15.30 -1.49
N ILE A 217 11.34 14.16 -1.96
CA ILE A 217 10.62 13.15 -1.18
C ILE A 217 11.43 11.86 -1.21
N SER A 218 11.54 11.18 -0.07
CA SER A 218 12.27 9.91 0.04
C SER A 218 11.64 8.96 1.07
N ASN A 219 12.35 7.88 1.41
CA ASN A 219 12.02 6.96 2.48
C ASN A 219 11.90 7.68 3.83
N ASP A 220 11.25 7.05 4.82
CA ASP A 220 10.92 7.68 6.11
C ASP A 220 10.10 8.99 6.02
N PRO A 221 9.07 9.09 5.15
CA PRO A 221 8.27 10.31 5.09
C PRO A 221 7.37 10.46 6.34
N PRO A 222 6.78 11.65 6.56
CA PRO A 222 5.91 11.93 7.71
C PRO A 222 4.79 10.91 7.91
N ILE A 223 4.29 10.78 9.13
CA ILE A 223 3.13 9.92 9.40
C ILE A 223 1.87 10.52 8.80
N ASP A 224 1.70 11.82 8.93
CA ASP A 224 0.67 12.70 8.35
C ASP A 224 1.05 13.11 6.91
N TRP A 225 1.33 12.10 6.08
CA TRP A 225 1.84 12.33 4.74
C TRP A 225 0.83 13.02 3.81
N MET A 226 -0.49 12.81 4.00
CA MET A 226 -1.48 13.47 3.16
C MET A 226 -1.50 14.98 3.43
N GLN A 227 -1.45 15.39 4.71
CA GLN A 227 -1.27 16.80 5.08
C GLN A 227 0.03 17.38 4.55
N SER A 228 1.12 16.62 4.63
CA SER A 228 2.43 17.07 4.13
C SER A 228 2.43 17.30 2.61
N MET A 229 1.62 16.54 1.86
CA MET A 229 1.46 16.70 0.41
C MET A 229 0.29 17.60 0.00
N LEU A 230 -0.53 18.05 0.96
CA LEU A 230 -1.74 18.83 0.67
C LEU A 230 -1.46 20.10 -0.16
N PRO A 231 -0.35 20.86 0.03
CA PRO A 231 -0.06 22.02 -0.82
C PRO A 231 0.02 21.71 -2.32
N GLU A 232 0.32 20.46 -2.68
CA GLU A 232 0.43 20.02 -4.08
C GLU A 232 -0.81 19.28 -4.57
N LEU A 233 -1.61 18.74 -3.64
CA LEU A 233 -2.74 17.86 -3.93
C LEU A 233 -4.10 18.49 -3.59
N SER A 234 -4.14 19.69 -3.01
CA SER A 234 -5.36 20.34 -2.51
C SER A 234 -6.50 20.33 -3.52
N ASP A 235 -6.23 20.80 -4.74
CA ASP A 235 -7.21 20.90 -5.84
C ASP A 235 -7.34 19.61 -6.66
N VAL A 236 -6.61 18.55 -6.30
CA VAL A 236 -6.61 17.30 -7.05
C VAL A 236 -7.81 16.46 -6.62
N PRO A 237 -8.67 16.01 -7.56
CA PRO A 237 -9.75 15.09 -7.27
C PRO A 237 -9.26 13.78 -6.63
N LEU A 238 -9.96 13.28 -5.61
CA LEU A 238 -9.59 12.06 -4.89
C LEU A 238 -9.34 10.86 -5.82
N ARG A 239 -10.12 10.71 -6.90
CA ARG A 239 -9.95 9.67 -7.93
C ARG A 239 -8.69 9.75 -8.78
N LYS A 240 -7.90 10.83 -8.64
CA LYS A 240 -6.58 10.97 -9.25
C LYS A 240 -5.46 10.68 -8.26
N ILE A 241 -5.77 10.52 -6.97
CA ILE A 241 -4.77 10.34 -5.94
C ILE A 241 -4.54 8.85 -5.73
N LEU A 242 -3.27 8.49 -5.55
CA LEU A 242 -2.89 7.14 -5.13
C LEU A 242 -2.96 7.05 -3.61
N LEU A 243 -3.57 5.98 -3.10
CA LEU A 243 -3.68 5.69 -1.68
C LEU A 243 -3.12 4.29 -1.37
N PRO A 244 -2.29 4.13 -0.31
CA PRO A 244 -1.85 2.82 0.12
C PRO A 244 -3.03 2.07 0.78
N ARG A 245 -3.27 0.82 0.35
CA ARG A 245 -4.31 -0.08 0.84
C ARG A 245 -3.70 -1.29 1.54
N SER A 246 -4.33 -1.75 2.63
CA SER A 246 -3.96 -2.99 3.32
C SER A 246 -5.03 -4.04 3.08
N HIS A 247 -4.63 -5.21 2.55
CA HIS A 247 -5.52 -6.33 2.27
C HIS A 247 -5.82 -7.12 3.55
N HIS A 248 -7.10 -7.38 3.84
CA HIS A 248 -7.56 -7.92 5.13
C HIS A 248 -6.93 -7.20 6.32
N SER A 249 -7.25 -5.92 6.48
CA SER A 249 -6.52 -5.02 7.38
C SER A 249 -6.52 -5.51 8.83
N GLY A 250 -7.56 -6.24 9.25
CA GLY A 250 -7.73 -6.84 10.57
C GLY A 250 -6.96 -8.16 10.84
N MET A 251 -6.36 -8.78 9.82
CA MET A 251 -5.73 -10.10 9.93
C MET A 251 -4.24 -10.01 10.32
N TRP A 252 -3.91 -9.16 11.31
CA TRP A 252 -2.58 -9.14 11.95
C TRP A 252 -2.49 -10.01 13.20
N LYS A 253 -3.63 -10.46 13.69
CA LYS A 253 -3.77 -11.36 14.83
C LYS A 253 -4.86 -12.36 14.54
N THR A 254 -4.80 -13.48 15.25
CA THR A 254 -5.84 -14.50 15.23
C THR A 254 -6.59 -14.45 16.55
N SER A 255 -7.88 -14.12 16.51
CA SER A 255 -8.74 -14.20 17.69
C SER A 255 -9.41 -15.58 17.82
N ARG A 256 -9.71 -16.23 16.69
CA ARG A 256 -10.36 -17.54 16.67
C ARG A 256 -10.04 -18.31 15.38
N ALA A 257 -9.72 -19.59 15.53
CA ALA A 257 -9.62 -20.54 14.42
C ALA A 257 -10.96 -21.23 14.14
N LEU A 258 -11.28 -21.38 12.86
CA LEU A 258 -12.54 -21.96 12.39
C LEU A 258 -12.26 -23.07 11.38
N GLY A 259 -12.70 -24.28 11.71
CA GLY A 259 -12.45 -25.45 10.88
C GLY A 259 -10.97 -25.86 10.86
N PHE A 260 -10.45 -26.19 9.67
CA PHE A 260 -9.10 -26.73 9.47
C PHE A 260 -8.12 -25.78 8.76
N ALA A 261 -8.52 -24.53 8.48
CA ALA A 261 -7.62 -23.58 7.85
C ALA A 261 -6.49 -23.21 8.83
N PRO A 262 -5.20 -23.32 8.47
CA PRO A 262 -4.10 -22.87 9.32
C PRO A 262 -3.87 -21.36 9.21
N GLU A 263 -3.21 -20.77 10.22
CA GLU A 263 -2.86 -19.34 10.22
C GLU A 263 -2.03 -18.95 8.99
N ALA A 264 -1.18 -19.86 8.52
CA ALA A 264 -0.39 -19.68 7.31
C ALA A 264 -1.21 -19.40 6.04
N ASN A 265 -2.51 -19.72 6.01
CA ASN A 265 -3.42 -19.41 4.90
C ASN A 265 -4.42 -18.28 5.25
N THR A 266 -4.28 -17.61 6.38
CA THR A 266 -5.33 -16.65 6.82
C THR A 266 -4.78 -15.34 7.35
N VAL A 267 -3.64 -15.37 8.05
CA VAL A 267 -2.96 -14.16 8.51
C VAL A 267 -2.29 -13.47 7.32
N THR A 268 -2.75 -12.25 7.00
CA THR A 268 -2.26 -11.46 5.86
C THR A 268 -1.35 -10.32 6.29
N GLN A 269 -1.40 -9.89 7.56
CA GLN A 269 -0.62 -8.78 8.08
C GLN A 269 0.30 -9.24 9.22
N SER A 270 1.48 -8.64 9.34
CA SER A 270 2.42 -8.93 10.44
C SER A 270 2.45 -7.84 11.51
N VAL A 271 1.82 -6.69 11.25
CA VAL A 271 1.82 -5.53 12.13
C VAL A 271 0.40 -5.06 12.44
N HIS A 272 0.21 -4.58 13.67
CA HIS A 272 -1.06 -4.03 14.12
C HIS A 272 -1.49 -2.81 13.30
N LEU A 273 -2.81 -2.53 13.26
CA LEU A 273 -3.37 -1.43 12.46
C LEU A 273 -2.71 -0.07 12.71
N ARG A 274 -2.32 0.27 13.97
CA ARG A 274 -1.62 1.54 14.24
C ARG A 274 -0.29 1.67 13.45
N HIS A 275 0.41 0.57 13.21
CA HIS A 275 1.63 0.54 12.43
C HIS A 275 1.33 0.66 10.94
N GLN A 276 0.25 0.01 10.50
CA GLN A 276 -0.25 0.12 9.13
C GLN A 276 -0.62 1.58 8.79
N LEU A 277 -1.42 2.24 9.63
CA LEU A 277 -1.80 3.66 9.47
C LEU A 277 -0.61 4.61 9.63
N GLY A 278 0.26 4.35 10.61
CA GLY A 278 1.42 5.16 10.96
C GLY A 278 2.58 5.03 9.96
N ASN A 279 3.52 4.13 10.27
CA ASN A 279 4.71 3.95 9.44
C ASN A 279 4.36 3.39 8.05
N GLY A 280 3.40 2.47 7.97
CA GLY A 280 2.94 1.88 6.71
C GLY A 280 2.22 2.87 5.78
N GLY A 281 1.68 3.97 6.32
CA GLY A 281 0.99 5.02 5.58
C GLY A 281 -0.36 4.64 4.98
N ILE A 282 -0.95 3.51 5.41
CA ILE A 282 -2.23 3.01 4.89
C ILE A 282 -3.34 4.03 5.10
N ARG A 283 -4.15 4.25 4.06
CA ARG A 283 -5.33 5.13 4.07
C ARG A 283 -6.59 4.44 3.58
N VAL A 284 -6.48 3.22 3.05
CA VAL A 284 -7.62 2.38 2.68
C VAL A 284 -7.53 1.03 3.40
N LEU A 285 -8.58 0.68 4.14
CA LEU A 285 -8.66 -0.52 4.97
C LEU A 285 -9.64 -1.52 4.35
N ASP A 286 -9.14 -2.64 3.82
CA ASP A 286 -9.98 -3.79 3.45
C ASP A 286 -10.52 -4.46 4.72
N PHE A 287 -11.84 -4.58 4.85
CA PHE A 287 -12.51 -5.21 5.99
C PHE A 287 -13.59 -6.20 5.55
N ARG A 288 -13.48 -7.45 6.01
CA ARG A 288 -14.41 -8.54 5.65
C ARG A 288 -15.13 -9.07 6.89
N PRO A 289 -16.37 -8.62 7.17
CA PRO A 289 -16.99 -8.76 8.48
C PRO A 289 -17.51 -10.15 8.77
N VAL A 290 -17.23 -10.67 9.97
CA VAL A 290 -17.97 -11.78 10.57
C VAL A 290 -18.57 -11.35 11.91
N ARG A 291 -19.88 -11.52 12.06
CA ARG A 291 -20.59 -11.27 13.31
C ARG A 291 -20.32 -12.40 14.31
N ILE A 292 -19.92 -12.03 15.53
CA ILE A 292 -19.82 -12.90 16.71
C ILE A 292 -20.39 -12.16 17.92
N GLY A 293 -21.52 -12.64 18.43
CA GLY A 293 -22.33 -11.96 19.41
C GLY A 293 -22.79 -10.58 18.93
N ASP A 294 -22.41 -9.56 19.70
CA ASP A 294 -22.71 -8.15 19.42
C ASP A 294 -21.56 -7.44 18.70
N ASP A 295 -20.46 -8.15 18.39
CA ASP A 295 -19.30 -7.59 17.70
C ASP A 295 -19.09 -8.13 16.29
N PHE A 296 -18.39 -7.36 15.46
CA PHE A 296 -17.91 -7.79 14.16
C PHE A 296 -16.40 -7.97 14.20
N HIS A 297 -15.92 -8.99 13.52
CA HIS A 297 -14.50 -9.27 13.39
C HIS A 297 -14.11 -9.27 11.93
N GLU A 298 -12.87 -8.88 11.65
CA GLU A 298 -12.26 -9.22 10.37
C GLU A 298 -12.23 -10.74 10.23
N SER A 299 -12.39 -11.23 9.01
CA SER A 299 -12.28 -12.64 8.71
C SER A 299 -11.48 -12.89 7.45
N HIS A 300 -10.78 -14.01 7.43
CA HIS A 300 -10.26 -14.57 6.20
C HIS A 300 -10.57 -16.06 6.18
N GLY A 301 -11.49 -16.42 5.29
CA GLY A 301 -12.06 -17.75 5.21
C GLY A 301 -13.26 -17.80 4.28
N ASP A 302 -13.66 -19.03 3.93
CA ASP A 302 -14.79 -19.28 3.04
C ASP A 302 -15.45 -20.63 3.36
N HIS A 303 -16.59 -20.89 2.74
CA HIS A 303 -17.31 -22.15 2.84
C HIS A 303 -16.66 -23.25 2.01
N LEU A 304 -16.23 -24.30 2.69
CA LEU A 304 -15.77 -25.54 2.07
C LEU A 304 -16.64 -26.69 2.56
N LEU A 305 -17.24 -27.44 1.61
CA LEU A 305 -18.13 -28.56 1.91
C LEU A 305 -19.31 -28.19 2.85
N GLY A 306 -19.83 -26.96 2.71
CA GLY A 306 -20.96 -26.46 3.49
C GLY A 306 -20.62 -26.02 4.93
N MET A 307 -19.34 -25.99 5.30
CA MET A 307 -18.85 -25.46 6.57
C MET A 307 -17.93 -24.28 6.31
N TYR A 308 -17.89 -23.30 7.22
CA TYR A 308 -16.95 -22.19 7.13
C TYR A 308 -15.57 -22.59 7.66
N HIS A 309 -14.52 -22.32 6.88
CA HIS A 309 -13.13 -22.58 7.23
C HIS A 309 -12.34 -21.27 7.13
N GLY A 310 -11.60 -20.91 8.18
CA GLY A 310 -10.83 -19.67 8.19
C GLY A 310 -10.37 -19.27 9.58
N HIS A 311 -10.02 -17.99 9.71
CA HIS A 311 -9.74 -17.36 10.99
C HIS A 311 -10.46 -16.04 11.13
N LEU A 312 -10.75 -15.68 12.37
CA LEU A 312 -11.18 -14.35 12.75
C LEU A 312 -9.97 -13.54 13.22
N GLY A 313 -9.93 -12.30 12.78
CA GLY A 313 -8.93 -11.31 13.12
C GLY A 313 -9.34 -10.41 14.27
N ALA A 314 -8.87 -9.18 14.21
CA ALA A 314 -9.27 -8.10 15.10
C ALA A 314 -10.77 -7.80 15.04
N SER A 315 -11.32 -7.27 16.13
CA SER A 315 -12.70 -6.78 16.12
C SER A 315 -12.76 -5.41 15.45
N LEU A 316 -13.92 -5.11 14.86
CA LEU A 316 -14.23 -3.81 14.28
C LEU A 316 -14.17 -2.71 15.34
N SER A 317 -14.69 -2.97 16.54
CA SER A 317 -14.61 -2.07 17.69
C SER A 317 -13.18 -1.63 18.03
N GLU A 318 -12.24 -2.57 18.06
CA GLU A 318 -10.82 -2.31 18.27
C GLU A 318 -10.21 -1.51 17.10
N MET A 319 -10.51 -1.91 15.86
CA MET A 319 -9.99 -1.23 14.68
C MET A 319 -10.50 0.22 14.56
N ILE A 320 -11.78 0.47 14.85
CA ILE A 320 -12.37 1.82 14.95
C ILE A 320 -11.62 2.64 16.01
N GLY A 321 -11.36 2.06 17.17
CA GLY A 321 -10.59 2.73 18.24
C GLY A 321 -9.20 3.17 17.76
N PHE A 322 -8.50 2.35 16.97
CA PHE A 322 -7.21 2.72 16.39
C PHE A 322 -7.32 3.79 15.31
N VAL A 323 -8.37 3.80 14.50
CA VAL A 323 -8.60 4.86 13.49
C VAL A 323 -8.92 6.20 14.16
N ASN A 324 -9.80 6.21 15.16
CA ASN A 324 -10.13 7.43 15.91
C ASN A 324 -8.89 8.00 16.60
N GLU A 325 -8.08 7.15 17.26
CA GLU A 325 -6.84 7.61 17.87
C GLU A 325 -5.83 8.14 16.83
N PHE A 326 -5.71 7.49 15.67
CA PHE A 326 -4.84 7.96 14.60
C PHE A 326 -5.23 9.35 14.15
N ASN A 327 -6.52 9.59 13.86
CA ASN A 327 -7.02 10.90 13.44
C ASN A 327 -6.88 11.97 14.53
N TRP A 328 -7.00 11.60 15.81
CA TRP A 328 -6.74 12.52 16.93
C TRP A 328 -5.27 12.93 17.00
N ARG A 329 -4.35 11.98 16.79
CA ARG A 329 -2.89 12.23 16.87
C ARG A 329 -2.33 12.90 15.62
N TYR A 330 -2.93 12.63 14.46
CA TYR A 330 -2.52 13.11 13.15
C TYR A 330 -3.73 13.70 12.41
N PRO A 331 -4.22 14.89 12.83
CA PRO A 331 -5.41 15.49 12.24
C PRO A 331 -5.16 15.93 10.79
N GLY A 332 -6.18 15.80 9.95
CA GLY A 332 -6.10 16.12 8.53
C GLY A 332 -5.79 14.91 7.63
N GLU A 333 -6.03 13.69 8.08
CA GLU A 333 -5.85 12.51 7.23
C GLU A 333 -7.20 11.95 6.80
N LEU A 334 -7.24 11.34 5.61
CA LEU A 334 -8.42 10.66 5.07
C LEU A 334 -8.28 9.15 5.27
N ILE A 335 -9.22 8.53 5.98
CA ILE A 335 -9.30 7.07 6.11
C ILE A 335 -10.54 6.56 5.38
N ILE A 336 -10.34 5.58 4.48
CA ILE A 336 -11.43 4.91 3.77
C ILE A 336 -11.50 3.46 4.26
N TRP A 337 -12.67 3.05 4.72
CA TRP A 337 -12.99 1.65 4.96
C TRP A 337 -13.60 1.05 3.70
N ASP A 338 -13.02 -0.03 3.20
CA ASP A 338 -13.49 -0.77 2.03
C ASP A 338 -14.09 -2.09 2.52
N VAL A 339 -15.42 -2.14 2.64
CA VAL A 339 -16.14 -3.25 3.28
C VAL A 339 -16.65 -4.24 2.23
N HIS A 340 -16.16 -5.48 2.30
CA HIS A 340 -16.46 -6.54 1.32
C HIS A 340 -17.68 -7.33 1.74
N GLY A 341 -18.85 -6.91 1.24
CA GLY A 341 -20.14 -7.47 1.62
C GLY A 341 -20.43 -8.88 1.09
N ASP A 342 -19.74 -9.31 0.04
CA ASP A 342 -19.79 -10.66 -0.53
C ASP A 342 -19.03 -11.70 0.33
N GLN A 343 -18.22 -11.23 1.28
CA GLN A 343 -17.48 -12.05 2.25
C GLN A 343 -17.89 -11.72 3.69
N ALA A 344 -19.18 -11.39 3.87
CA ALA A 344 -19.75 -11.01 5.14
C ALA A 344 -20.63 -12.13 5.75
N TRP A 345 -20.31 -12.60 6.95
CA TRP A 345 -20.95 -13.80 7.54
C TRP A 345 -21.43 -13.62 8.98
N ASN A 346 -22.48 -14.34 9.35
CA ASN A 346 -22.98 -14.39 10.72
C ASN A 346 -22.53 -15.69 11.38
N GLY A 347 -21.46 -15.63 12.19
CA GLY A 347 -20.88 -16.79 12.83
C GLY A 347 -21.73 -17.40 13.95
N ASP A 348 -22.68 -16.65 14.52
CA ASP A 348 -23.63 -17.16 15.52
C ASP A 348 -24.75 -17.99 14.88
N HIS A 349 -25.00 -17.77 13.60
CA HIS A 349 -26.05 -18.43 12.82
C HIS A 349 -25.47 -19.32 11.72
N GLY A 350 -24.44 -20.08 12.05
CA GLY A 350 -23.87 -21.09 11.16
C GLY A 350 -23.13 -20.50 9.96
N TYR A 351 -22.57 -19.30 10.09
CA TYR A 351 -21.84 -18.59 9.05
C TYR A 351 -22.68 -18.30 7.80
N ARG A 352 -24.01 -18.17 7.94
CA ARG A 352 -24.84 -17.65 6.84
C ARG A 352 -24.43 -16.23 6.44
N SER A 353 -24.75 -15.81 5.23
CA SER A 353 -24.61 -14.40 4.84
C SER A 353 -25.39 -13.48 5.78
N LEU A 354 -24.89 -12.26 5.99
CA LEU A 354 -25.57 -11.26 6.81
C LEU A 354 -26.97 -10.93 6.26
N ASP A 355 -27.98 -10.97 7.12
CA ASP A 355 -29.31 -10.48 6.78
C ASP A 355 -29.40 -8.97 7.06
N GLN A 356 -30.59 -8.37 6.87
CA GLN A 356 -30.79 -6.94 7.12
C GLN A 356 -30.51 -6.54 8.57
N GLN A 357 -30.90 -7.38 9.55
CA GLN A 357 -30.68 -7.06 10.96
C GLN A 357 -29.19 -7.10 11.31
N ASP A 358 -28.45 -8.05 10.75
CA ASP A 358 -27.01 -8.10 10.90
C ASP A 358 -26.32 -6.90 10.26
N ARG A 359 -26.74 -6.49 9.05
CA ARG A 359 -26.19 -5.32 8.38
C ARG A 359 -26.49 -4.02 9.14
N GLU A 360 -27.70 -3.85 9.65
CA GLU A 360 -28.06 -2.72 10.52
C GLU A 360 -27.18 -2.67 11.79
N ALA A 361 -26.84 -3.83 12.37
CA ALA A 361 -25.91 -3.92 13.49
C ALA A 361 -24.48 -3.51 13.09
N LEU A 362 -24.01 -3.95 11.92
CA LEU A 362 -22.70 -3.56 11.39
C LEU A 362 -22.62 -2.05 11.12
N TYR A 363 -23.65 -1.47 10.48
CA TYR A 363 -23.76 -0.03 10.28
C TYR A 363 -23.68 0.72 11.59
N SER A 364 -24.41 0.25 12.60
CA SER A 364 -24.43 0.84 13.95
C SER A 364 -23.05 0.87 14.60
N GLN A 365 -22.19 -0.12 14.33
CA GLN A 365 -20.81 -0.07 14.81
C GLN A 365 -19.97 0.97 14.10
N PHE A 366 -20.05 1.03 12.76
CA PHE A 366 -19.33 2.03 11.98
C PHE A 366 -19.74 3.46 12.32
N LEU A 367 -20.96 3.68 12.82
CA LEU A 367 -21.39 4.99 13.34
C LEU A 367 -20.58 5.48 14.54
N ASN A 368 -19.75 4.64 15.18
CA ASN A 368 -18.80 5.05 16.22
C ASN A 368 -17.48 5.64 15.67
N LEU A 369 -17.29 5.64 14.35
CA LEU A 369 -16.16 6.35 13.74
C LEU A 369 -16.28 7.85 13.99
N GLU A 370 -15.20 8.48 14.43
CA GLU A 370 -15.11 9.93 14.47
C GLU A 370 -14.80 10.48 13.07
N HIS A 371 -15.09 11.77 12.85
CA HIS A 371 -14.78 12.46 11.59
C HIS A 371 -15.46 11.89 10.33
N GLN A 372 -16.62 11.24 10.48
CA GLN A 372 -17.44 10.80 9.35
C GLN A 372 -17.77 11.98 8.42
N MET A 373 -17.48 11.82 7.13
CA MET A 373 -17.74 12.86 6.14
C MET A 373 -19.23 12.91 5.77
N SER A 374 -19.84 14.09 5.77
CA SER A 374 -21.19 14.27 5.21
C SER A 374 -21.12 14.80 3.78
N PHE A 375 -21.95 14.29 2.88
CA PHE A 375 -22.06 14.80 1.51
C PHE A 375 -23.52 14.88 1.02
N PRO A 376 -23.80 15.68 -0.03
CA PRO A 376 -25.16 15.81 -0.56
C PRO A 376 -25.72 14.47 -1.06
N ASP A 377 -26.99 14.22 -0.74
CA ASP A 377 -27.70 13.02 -1.18
C ASP A 377 -28.31 13.20 -2.57
N ASN A 378 -27.45 13.36 -3.58
CA ASN A 378 -27.86 13.71 -4.95
C ASN A 378 -27.04 12.97 -6.02
N ASP A 379 -26.55 11.78 -5.70
CA ASP A 379 -25.71 10.94 -6.59
C ASP A 379 -24.43 11.62 -7.06
N THR A 380 -23.96 12.62 -6.33
CA THR A 380 -22.66 13.22 -6.62
C THR A 380 -21.57 12.20 -6.39
N ASP A 381 -20.75 12.00 -7.41
CA ASP A 381 -19.53 11.21 -7.34
C ASP A 381 -18.49 11.91 -6.46
N VAL A 382 -18.41 11.51 -5.19
CA VAL A 382 -17.52 12.15 -4.20
C VAL A 382 -16.05 11.89 -4.52
N SER A 383 -15.73 10.86 -5.31
CA SER A 383 -14.35 10.63 -5.75
C SER A 383 -13.84 11.74 -6.69
N GLN A 384 -14.73 12.54 -7.28
CA GLN A 384 -14.35 13.71 -8.10
C GLN A 384 -14.05 14.96 -7.27
N TRP A 385 -14.30 14.94 -5.96
CA TRP A 385 -14.04 16.10 -5.11
C TRP A 385 -12.55 16.31 -4.87
N PRO A 386 -12.11 17.58 -4.79
CA PRO A 386 -10.72 17.90 -4.46
C PRO A 386 -10.35 17.38 -3.07
N LEU A 387 -9.10 16.97 -2.88
CA LEU A 387 -8.61 16.45 -1.61
C LEU A 387 -8.83 17.43 -0.45
N ASP A 388 -8.66 18.73 -0.71
CA ASP A 388 -8.88 19.78 0.29
C ASP A 388 -10.29 19.75 0.90
N ARG A 389 -11.28 19.27 0.15
CA ARG A 389 -12.64 19.13 0.70
C ARG A 389 -12.74 18.07 1.78
N PHE A 390 -11.88 17.05 1.75
CA PHE A 390 -11.84 16.01 2.77
C PHE A 390 -10.96 16.41 3.94
N ILE A 391 -9.77 16.94 3.64
CA ILE A 391 -8.73 17.11 4.65
C ILE A 391 -8.19 18.52 4.83
N GLY A 392 -8.80 19.50 4.16
CA GLY A 392 -8.48 20.90 4.28
C GLY A 392 -8.62 21.42 5.72
N ASN A 393 -7.88 22.47 6.03
CA ASN A 393 -7.84 23.07 7.38
C ASN A 393 -7.52 22.07 8.49
N ARG A 394 -6.75 21.01 8.20
CA ARG A 394 -6.42 19.92 9.12
C ARG A 394 -7.65 19.18 9.70
N SER A 395 -8.76 19.17 8.98
CA SER A 395 -9.93 18.37 9.38
C SER A 395 -9.71 16.94 8.93
N SER A 396 -9.72 15.95 9.83
CA SER A 396 -9.71 14.54 9.37
C SER A 396 -11.04 14.18 8.72
N ALA A 397 -11.04 13.16 7.86
CA ALA A 397 -12.24 12.62 7.25
C ALA A 397 -12.23 11.09 7.23
N VAL A 398 -13.40 10.50 7.44
CA VAL A 398 -13.62 9.05 7.31
C VAL A 398 -14.79 8.78 6.37
N ILE A 399 -14.57 7.82 5.46
CA ILE A 399 -15.58 7.31 4.53
C ILE A 399 -15.66 5.79 4.68
N VAL A 400 -16.87 5.24 4.62
CA VAL A 400 -17.11 3.79 4.64
C VAL A 400 -17.76 3.38 3.33
N ASN A 401 -17.01 2.66 2.51
CA ASN A 401 -17.43 2.15 1.21
C ASN A 401 -18.03 0.75 1.36
N PHE A 402 -19.25 0.59 0.84
CA PHE A 402 -19.95 -0.69 0.74
C PHE A 402 -20.27 -1.00 -0.72
N ASP A 403 -20.52 -2.28 -1.00
CA ASP A 403 -21.11 -2.66 -2.29
C ASP A 403 -22.51 -2.04 -2.47
N GLU A 404 -22.83 -1.65 -3.70
CA GLU A 404 -24.09 -1.00 -4.04
C GLU A 404 -25.31 -1.90 -3.78
N THR A 405 -25.15 -3.23 -3.80
CA THR A 405 -26.23 -4.18 -3.48
C THR A 405 -26.74 -4.01 -2.06
N TRP A 406 -25.89 -3.65 -1.09
CA TRP A 406 -26.31 -3.50 0.30
C TRP A 406 -27.26 -2.31 0.47
N ARG A 407 -26.97 -1.18 -0.16
CA ARG A 407 -27.88 -0.03 -0.23
C ARG A 407 -29.21 -0.41 -0.90
N GLN A 408 -29.17 -1.21 -1.96
CA GLN A 408 -30.39 -1.68 -2.65
C GLN A 408 -31.24 -2.61 -1.80
N LEU A 409 -30.60 -3.49 -1.00
CA LEU A 409 -31.29 -4.41 -0.11
C LEU A 409 -31.90 -3.70 1.10
N ASP A 410 -31.22 -2.69 1.64
CA ASP A 410 -31.59 -2.07 2.90
C ASP A 410 -32.41 -0.78 2.75
N GLY A 411 -32.40 -0.14 1.57
CA GLY A 411 -33.18 1.06 1.29
C GLY A 411 -32.88 2.17 2.32
N ASP A 412 -33.93 2.67 2.98
CA ASP A 412 -33.84 3.74 3.99
C ASP A 412 -33.09 3.34 5.27
N LYS A 413 -32.76 2.04 5.43
CA LYS A 413 -31.95 1.55 6.56
C LYS A 413 -30.44 1.72 6.33
N PHE A 414 -30.02 1.91 5.09
CA PHE A 414 -28.63 2.22 4.79
C PHE A 414 -28.32 3.66 5.26
N PRO A 415 -27.31 3.90 6.13
CA PRO A 415 -27.07 5.22 6.71
C PRO A 415 -26.81 6.33 5.69
N GLY A 416 -26.16 5.97 4.57
CA GLY A 416 -25.96 6.86 3.44
C GLY A 416 -25.04 8.06 3.70
N SER A 417 -25.24 9.08 2.87
CA SER A 417 -24.32 10.20 2.66
C SER A 417 -24.12 11.12 3.87
N GLN A 418 -25.08 11.16 4.79
CA GLN A 418 -24.99 11.99 6.01
C GLN A 418 -24.03 11.41 7.05
N HIS A 419 -23.69 10.12 6.93
CA HIS A 419 -22.82 9.39 7.86
C HIS A 419 -21.51 8.93 7.21
N GLY A 420 -21.20 9.41 6.01
CA GLY A 420 -19.96 9.01 5.30
C GLY A 420 -20.04 7.65 4.63
N PHE A 421 -21.23 7.08 4.46
CA PHE A 421 -21.41 5.79 3.80
C PHE A 421 -21.57 6.00 2.30
N VAL A 422 -20.63 5.45 1.53
CA VAL A 422 -20.61 5.48 0.07
C VAL A 422 -20.84 4.09 -0.51
N THR A 423 -21.23 4.06 -1.78
CA THR A 423 -21.29 2.85 -2.60
C THR A 423 -20.82 3.15 -4.02
N GLY A 424 -20.82 2.14 -4.90
CA GLY A 424 -20.55 2.35 -6.33
C GLY A 424 -21.42 3.41 -7.02
N ARG A 425 -22.54 3.83 -6.42
CA ARG A 425 -23.40 4.93 -6.90
C ARG A 425 -22.75 6.31 -6.79
N ASN A 426 -22.06 6.59 -5.69
CA ASN A 426 -21.45 7.89 -5.39
C ASN A 426 -19.93 7.82 -5.19
N PHE A 427 -19.35 6.62 -5.23
CA PHE A 427 -17.91 6.37 -5.26
C PHE A 427 -17.62 5.26 -6.30
N PRO A 428 -17.67 5.56 -7.60
CA PRO A 428 -17.43 4.56 -8.64
C PRO A 428 -16.00 4.03 -8.55
N LEU A 429 -15.89 2.71 -8.35
CA LEU A 429 -14.63 1.99 -8.27
C LEU A 429 -14.67 0.71 -9.07
N THR A 430 -13.49 0.22 -9.43
CA THR A 430 -13.28 -1.07 -10.08
C THR A 430 -12.23 -1.84 -9.31
N HIS A 431 -12.41 -3.15 -9.19
CA HIS A 431 -11.49 -4.05 -8.51
C HIS A 431 -11.39 -5.34 -9.31
N GLN A 432 -10.18 -5.90 -9.38
CA GLN A 432 -9.95 -7.20 -9.97
C GLN A 432 -8.96 -7.98 -9.11
N TRP A 433 -9.43 -9.07 -8.53
CA TRP A 433 -8.59 -10.03 -7.84
C TRP A 433 -7.91 -10.95 -8.86
N SER A 434 -6.59 -10.91 -8.92
CA SER A 434 -5.81 -11.73 -9.87
C SER A 434 -5.91 -13.24 -9.60
N ASN A 435 -6.15 -13.63 -8.35
CA ASN A 435 -6.11 -15.01 -7.87
C ASN A 435 -4.84 -15.75 -8.37
N ALA A 436 -3.69 -15.08 -8.37
CA ALA A 436 -2.45 -15.61 -8.91
C ALA A 436 -1.52 -16.14 -7.79
N GLY A 437 -0.97 -17.34 -7.97
CA GLY A 437 0.06 -17.91 -7.07
C GLY A 437 1.50 -17.53 -7.43
N HIS A 438 1.70 -16.83 -8.54
CA HIS A 438 3.01 -16.43 -9.04
C HIS A 438 3.06 -14.93 -9.33
N VAL A 439 4.17 -14.31 -8.93
CA VAL A 439 4.38 -12.84 -9.02
C VAL A 439 4.27 -12.32 -10.45
N HIS A 440 4.77 -13.07 -11.44
CA HIS A 440 4.69 -12.66 -12.84
C HIS A 440 3.24 -12.56 -13.32
N ASP A 441 2.41 -13.55 -12.98
CA ASP A 441 1.02 -13.61 -13.41
C ASP A 441 0.18 -12.53 -12.72
N MET A 442 0.44 -12.31 -11.41
CA MET A 442 -0.15 -11.19 -10.68
C MET A 442 0.20 -9.85 -11.32
N VAL A 443 1.49 -9.58 -11.59
CA VAL A 443 1.93 -8.32 -12.19
C VAL A 443 1.29 -8.13 -13.56
N HIS A 444 1.31 -9.15 -14.41
CA HIS A 444 0.73 -9.08 -15.74
C HIS A 444 -0.78 -8.78 -15.69
N ASP A 445 -1.52 -9.48 -14.82
CA ASP A 445 -2.96 -9.26 -14.64
C ASP A 445 -3.28 -7.83 -14.16
N GLN A 446 -2.65 -7.41 -13.07
CA GLN A 446 -2.91 -6.10 -12.45
C GLN A 446 -2.51 -4.94 -13.36
N VAL A 447 -1.36 -5.04 -14.03
CA VAL A 447 -0.87 -4.03 -14.98
C VAL A 447 -1.80 -3.93 -16.20
N ASN A 448 -2.15 -5.05 -16.80
CA ASN A 448 -3.07 -5.04 -17.94
C ASN A 448 -4.41 -4.44 -17.54
N LYS A 449 -4.89 -4.77 -16.33
CA LYS A 449 -6.19 -4.30 -15.89
C LYS A 449 -6.22 -2.80 -15.70
N PHE A 450 -5.29 -2.22 -14.94
CA PHE A 450 -5.34 -0.77 -14.73
C PHE A 450 -5.09 0.00 -16.04
N HIS A 451 -4.30 -0.52 -16.99
CA HIS A 451 -4.18 0.09 -18.31
C HIS A 451 -5.47 0.01 -19.13
N GLU A 452 -6.24 -1.07 -19.00
CA GLU A 452 -7.54 -1.24 -19.66
C GLU A 452 -8.57 -0.23 -19.13
N VAL A 453 -8.72 -0.15 -17.80
CA VAL A 453 -9.81 0.61 -17.16
C VAL A 453 -9.46 2.05 -16.81
N ARG A 454 -8.16 2.36 -16.60
CA ARG A 454 -7.66 3.71 -16.29
C ARG A 454 -6.80 4.25 -17.42
N GLN A 455 -7.44 4.51 -18.55
CA GLN A 455 -6.82 5.12 -19.73
C GLN A 455 -6.49 6.61 -19.51
N THR A 456 -7.13 7.25 -18.54
CA THR A 456 -6.87 8.64 -18.13
C THR A 456 -6.92 8.75 -16.61
N PRO A 457 -6.33 9.81 -16.01
CA PRO A 457 -6.45 10.06 -14.58
C PRO A 457 -7.89 10.25 -14.10
N ASP A 458 -8.79 10.72 -14.97
CA ASP A 458 -10.21 10.99 -14.67
C ASP A 458 -11.10 9.74 -14.63
N SER A 459 -10.58 8.58 -15.03
CA SER A 459 -11.29 7.30 -14.92
C SER A 459 -11.74 7.03 -13.46
N PRO A 460 -12.77 6.18 -13.26
CA PRO A 460 -13.16 5.70 -11.93
C PRO A 460 -11.98 5.08 -11.16
N VAL A 461 -12.08 5.08 -9.83
CA VAL A 461 -11.05 4.52 -8.95
C VAL A 461 -10.77 3.07 -9.34
N HIS A 462 -9.51 2.67 -9.40
CA HIS A 462 -9.14 1.27 -9.58
C HIS A 462 -8.27 0.77 -8.43
N ILE A 463 -8.65 -0.37 -7.87
CA ILE A 463 -7.90 -1.12 -6.88
C ILE A 463 -6.99 -2.10 -7.61
N ALA A 464 -5.68 -1.96 -7.42
CA ALA A 464 -4.69 -2.94 -7.85
C ALA A 464 -4.07 -3.61 -6.62
N ASP A 465 -4.29 -4.91 -6.47
CA ASP A 465 -3.79 -5.70 -5.34
C ASP A 465 -2.49 -6.41 -5.72
N TRP A 466 -1.40 -5.98 -5.11
CA TRP A 466 -0.09 -6.61 -5.17
C TRP A 466 -0.02 -7.77 -4.15
N VAL A 467 -0.93 -8.72 -4.30
CA VAL A 467 -1.12 -9.87 -3.39
C VAL A 467 -1.01 -11.18 -4.16
N LEU A 468 -0.48 -12.22 -3.51
CA LEU A 468 -0.40 -13.57 -4.08
C LEU A 468 -1.31 -14.50 -3.32
N THR A 469 -2.02 -15.35 -4.05
CA THR A 469 -2.99 -16.30 -3.49
C THR A 469 -2.42 -17.71 -3.53
N GLN A 470 -2.56 -18.45 -2.42
CA GLN A 470 -2.24 -19.88 -2.38
C GLN A 470 -3.17 -20.65 -3.32
N GLN A 471 -2.62 -21.55 -4.16
CA GLN A 471 -3.40 -22.26 -5.17
C GLN A 471 -3.57 -23.76 -4.83
N GLY A 472 -4.74 -24.31 -5.15
CA GLY A 472 -4.99 -25.76 -5.09
C GLY A 472 -4.75 -26.37 -3.71
N ILE A 473 -3.97 -27.46 -3.64
CA ILE A 473 -3.67 -28.15 -2.37
C ILE A 473 -2.89 -27.26 -1.39
N GLN A 474 -2.19 -26.23 -1.88
CA GLN A 474 -1.45 -25.29 -1.02
C GLN A 474 -2.40 -24.40 -0.22
N ALA A 475 -3.64 -24.17 -0.68
CA ALA A 475 -4.66 -23.49 0.12
C ALA A 475 -5.14 -24.37 1.29
N ALA A 476 -5.15 -25.70 1.12
CA ALA A 476 -5.52 -26.64 2.19
C ALA A 476 -4.35 -27.00 3.11
N LEU A 477 -3.13 -27.08 2.56
CA LEU A 477 -1.88 -27.47 3.21
C LEU A 477 -0.75 -26.54 2.75
N PRO A 478 -0.65 -25.32 3.30
CA PRO A 478 0.29 -24.33 2.83
C PRO A 478 1.73 -24.74 3.08
N SER A 479 2.52 -24.80 2.00
CA SER A 479 3.98 -24.93 2.07
C SER A 479 4.67 -23.58 2.33
N HIS A 480 3.97 -22.48 2.11
CA HIS A 480 4.40 -21.11 2.36
C HIS A 480 3.26 -20.32 2.98
N SER A 481 3.54 -19.48 3.99
CA SER A 481 2.51 -18.60 4.53
C SER A 481 2.18 -17.45 3.58
N ILE A 482 1.00 -16.83 3.72
CA ILE A 482 0.65 -15.60 2.98
C ILE A 482 1.69 -14.49 3.21
N LEU A 483 2.18 -14.36 4.45
CA LEU A 483 3.24 -13.39 4.78
C LEU A 483 4.54 -13.65 4.02
N GLU A 484 4.88 -14.91 3.75
CA GLU A 484 6.03 -15.28 2.91
C GLU A 484 5.75 -15.02 1.42
N LEU A 485 4.54 -15.28 0.95
CA LEU A 485 4.11 -14.98 -0.42
C LEU A 485 4.07 -13.48 -0.73
N ALA A 486 3.93 -12.64 0.28
CA ALA A 486 4.04 -11.19 0.11
C ALA A 486 5.46 -10.76 -0.31
N ALA A 487 6.52 -11.52 0.05
CA ALA A 487 7.90 -11.14 -0.23
C ALA A 487 8.18 -10.83 -1.72
N PRO A 488 7.92 -11.74 -2.69
CA PRO A 488 8.12 -11.45 -4.10
C PRO A 488 7.20 -10.34 -4.64
N ALA A 489 5.98 -10.21 -4.12
CA ALA A 489 5.05 -9.14 -4.52
C ALA A 489 5.58 -7.75 -4.12
N TRP A 490 6.07 -7.59 -2.89
CA TRP A 490 6.73 -6.35 -2.47
C TRP A 490 7.91 -5.96 -3.35
N ARG A 491 8.69 -6.93 -3.83
CA ARG A 491 9.77 -6.63 -4.78
C ARG A 491 9.20 -6.08 -6.09
N SER A 492 8.22 -6.76 -6.69
CA SER A 492 7.61 -6.30 -7.96
C SER A 492 6.84 -5.00 -7.82
N LEU A 493 6.36 -4.65 -6.62
CA LEU A 493 5.75 -3.34 -6.35
C LEU A 493 6.70 -2.20 -6.71
N PHE A 494 7.97 -2.30 -6.35
CA PHE A 494 8.95 -1.24 -6.62
C PHE A 494 9.51 -1.29 -8.06
N GLU A 495 9.55 -2.47 -8.65
CA GLU A 495 10.10 -2.69 -9.98
C GLU A 495 9.08 -2.42 -11.09
N ASP A 496 7.93 -3.10 -11.00
CA ASP A 496 6.95 -3.21 -12.07
C ASP A 496 5.88 -2.12 -11.96
N LEU A 497 5.28 -1.90 -10.79
CA LEU A 497 4.26 -0.85 -10.66
C LEU A 497 4.84 0.53 -11.03
N TRP A 498 6.02 0.88 -10.49
CA TRP A 498 6.69 2.12 -10.87
C TRP A 498 6.95 2.18 -12.37
N ARG A 499 7.53 1.11 -12.96
CA ARG A 499 7.90 1.06 -14.38
C ARG A 499 6.70 1.25 -15.30
N GLN A 500 5.59 0.59 -15.01
CA GLN A 500 4.38 0.57 -15.84
C GLN A 500 3.49 1.80 -15.64
N SER A 501 3.68 2.55 -14.55
CA SER A 501 2.90 3.76 -14.29
C SER A 501 3.47 4.99 -15.01
N THR A 502 2.56 5.86 -15.46
CA THR A 502 2.84 7.17 -16.06
C THR A 502 1.84 8.20 -15.52
N SER A 503 1.99 9.48 -15.83
CA SER A 503 1.03 10.53 -15.42
C SER A 503 -0.36 10.40 -16.06
N GLU A 504 -0.51 9.53 -17.06
CA GLU A 504 -1.79 9.29 -17.75
C GLU A 504 -2.50 8.03 -17.26
N THR A 505 -1.75 7.04 -16.75
CA THR A 505 -2.30 5.74 -16.37
C THR A 505 -1.50 5.16 -15.20
N TYR A 506 -2.21 4.91 -14.11
CA TYR A 506 -1.74 4.37 -12.84
C TYR A 506 -2.96 3.88 -12.04
N PRO A 507 -2.83 2.89 -11.14
CA PRO A 507 -3.90 2.50 -10.23
C PRO A 507 -4.09 3.54 -9.11
N ASN A 508 -5.24 3.54 -8.45
CA ASN A 508 -5.48 4.46 -7.32
C ASN A 508 -5.16 3.80 -5.99
N TRP A 509 -5.82 2.70 -5.68
CA TRP A 509 -5.61 2.02 -4.41
C TRP A 509 -4.67 0.86 -4.66
N VAL A 510 -3.54 0.88 -3.99
CA VAL A 510 -2.51 -0.16 -4.15
C VAL A 510 -2.54 -1.04 -2.92
N GLY A 511 -3.09 -2.24 -3.04
CA GLY A 511 -3.27 -3.19 -1.94
C GLY A 511 -2.04 -4.07 -1.75
N VAL A 512 -1.67 -4.32 -0.50
CA VAL A 512 -0.57 -5.24 -0.16
C VAL A 512 -0.93 -6.13 1.03
N ASP A 513 -0.37 -7.34 1.02
CA ASP A 513 -0.20 -8.17 2.22
C ASP A 513 1.10 -7.79 2.92
N ASN A 514 1.16 -8.06 4.23
CA ASN A 514 2.34 -7.91 5.07
C ASN A 514 2.90 -6.47 5.03
N VAL A 515 2.06 -5.49 5.37
CA VAL A 515 2.46 -4.08 5.52
C VAL A 515 3.70 -4.00 6.41
N ARG A 516 4.78 -3.44 5.87
CA ARG A 516 6.08 -3.36 6.56
C ARG A 516 6.83 -2.09 6.20
N GLY A 517 7.52 -1.53 7.21
CA GLY A 517 8.28 -0.30 7.07
C GLY A 517 7.41 0.86 6.54
N ASN A 518 8.01 1.73 5.73
CA ASN A 518 7.35 2.86 5.07
C ASN A 518 7.56 2.90 3.56
N GLN A 519 8.13 1.85 2.97
CA GLN A 519 8.51 1.88 1.55
C GLN A 519 7.28 1.97 0.62
N HIS A 520 6.15 1.35 1.00
CA HIS A 520 4.89 1.50 0.26
C HIS A 520 4.38 2.95 0.32
N LYS A 521 4.32 3.56 1.52
CA LYS A 521 4.02 4.99 1.68
C LYS A 521 4.94 5.87 0.83
N SER A 522 6.25 5.60 0.88
CA SER A 522 7.26 6.37 0.14
C SER A 522 7.06 6.29 -1.37
N LEU A 523 6.75 5.10 -1.89
CA LEU A 523 6.44 4.91 -3.31
C LEU A 523 5.18 5.68 -3.71
N ILE A 524 4.11 5.58 -2.92
CA ILE A 524 2.84 6.24 -3.21
C ILE A 524 2.98 7.77 -3.14
N MET A 525 3.73 8.31 -2.18
CA MET A 525 4.05 9.74 -2.15
C MET A 525 4.87 10.17 -3.36
N ALA A 526 5.89 9.42 -3.75
CA ALA A 526 6.67 9.70 -4.96
C ALA A 526 5.78 9.68 -6.22
N MET A 527 4.87 8.71 -6.35
CA MET A 527 3.92 8.63 -7.46
C MET A 527 2.92 9.79 -7.44
N ASN A 528 2.40 10.18 -6.28
CA ASN A 528 1.53 11.36 -6.16
C ASN A 528 2.27 12.64 -6.56
N HIS A 529 3.49 12.86 -6.08
CA HIS A 529 4.29 14.03 -6.40
C HIS A 529 4.66 14.08 -7.90
N CYS A 530 5.10 12.96 -8.46
CA CYS A 530 5.57 12.89 -9.83
C CYS A 530 4.47 12.73 -10.88
N LEU A 531 3.54 11.80 -10.69
CA LEU A 531 2.57 11.41 -11.71
C LEU A 531 1.28 12.21 -11.60
N VAL A 532 0.86 12.55 -10.38
CA VAL A 532 -0.40 13.26 -10.12
C VAL A 532 -0.18 14.76 -10.12
N ALA A 533 0.68 15.27 -9.24
CA ALA A 533 1.00 16.70 -9.13
C ALA A 533 1.96 17.19 -10.24
N LYS A 534 2.63 16.26 -10.94
CA LYS A 534 3.57 16.54 -12.05
C LYS A 534 4.74 17.46 -11.65
N LYS A 535 5.26 17.27 -10.43
CA LYS A 535 6.30 18.12 -9.82
C LYS A 535 7.74 17.62 -10.00
N CYS A 536 7.93 16.40 -10.50
CA CYS A 536 9.28 15.83 -10.71
C CYS A 536 9.96 16.23 -12.03
N GLY A 537 9.35 17.12 -12.83
CA GLY A 537 9.84 17.47 -14.16
C GLY A 537 9.70 16.34 -15.20
N GLU A 538 10.35 16.50 -16.35
CA GLU A 538 10.31 15.51 -17.42
C GLU A 538 11.15 14.27 -17.08
N MET A 539 10.49 13.12 -16.94
CA MET A 539 11.12 11.82 -16.65
C MET A 539 10.90 10.83 -17.79
N ARG A 540 11.47 11.10 -18.97
CA ARG A 540 11.49 10.18 -20.13
C ARG A 540 10.11 9.60 -20.52
N GLY A 541 9.08 10.44 -20.51
CA GLY A 541 7.72 10.04 -20.89
C GLY A 541 6.87 9.49 -19.74
N LYS A 542 7.42 9.33 -18.52
CA LYS A 542 6.61 9.04 -17.32
C LYS A 542 5.71 10.20 -16.95
N VAL A 543 6.20 11.43 -17.08
CA VAL A 543 5.44 12.65 -16.80
C VAL A 543 5.25 13.39 -18.11
N ARG A 544 3.99 13.50 -18.53
CA ARG A 544 3.60 14.42 -19.61
C ARG A 544 3.28 15.77 -19.00
N MET A 545 4.22 16.70 -19.15
CA MET A 545 3.97 18.11 -18.85
C MET A 545 2.86 18.58 -19.80
N GLY A 546 1.86 19.26 -19.26
CA GLY A 546 0.75 19.77 -20.05
C GLY A 546 1.29 20.78 -21.08
N GLY A 547 1.51 20.34 -22.31
CA GLY A 547 1.78 21.23 -23.42
C GLY A 547 0.54 22.06 -23.67
N ALA A 548 0.70 23.39 -23.66
CA ALA A 548 -0.27 24.30 -24.25
C ALA A 548 -0.70 23.70 -25.60
N ARG A 549 -2.01 23.48 -25.78
CA ARG A 549 -2.55 23.15 -27.09
C ARG A 549 -2.05 24.24 -28.05
N LYS A 550 -1.16 23.86 -28.97
CA LYS A 550 -0.84 24.72 -30.13
C LYS A 550 -2.06 24.84 -31.01
#